data_AF-W7BU20-F1
#
_entry.id   AF-W7BU20-F1
#
_cell.length_a   1.000
_cell.length_b   1.000
_cell.length_c   1.000
_cell.angle_alpha   90.00
_cell.angle_beta   90.00
_cell.angle_gamma   90.00
#
_symmetry.space_group_name_H-M   'P 1'
#
loop_
_entity.id
_entity.type
_entity.pdbx_description
1 polymer ?
#
loop_
_entity_poly.entity_id
_entity_poly.type
_entity_poly.pdbx_seq_one_letter_code
_entity_poly.pdbx_strand_id
1 'polypeptide(L)'
;MAFDSLPLKEEVKPKVGVVGEILVKFHPGANNDIVGVIEEEGGEAVVPDFVDFLLYCCYDSHFAANMFGMSKVKSFAKHSLAIPVINKYRKPMSDALRASKRFEAPENIEVIAEKASRLLSLGNKMGEGWFLTGEMIELLDSDVPNIACLQPFACLPNHITGRGMIKGLKKMYPMANIMSIDYDAGSSSVNQLNRIKLMLSIAKKQLETMVMPESEVIVKKEGFHPKEKIVDTAKRVRDSAPIEKLGSTVKRAREADPVGHIAGKVKASAESEKVQTES
;
A
#
# COMPACT_ATOMS: atom_id res chain seq x y z
N MET A 1 -16.83 5.53 20.56
CA MET A 1 -15.54 5.39 21.27
C MET A 1 -15.10 6.74 21.83
N ALA A 2 -14.12 6.80 22.74
CA ALA A 2 -13.62 8.06 23.32
C ALA A 2 -13.15 9.09 22.27
N PHE A 3 -12.67 8.62 21.11
CA PHE A 3 -12.31 9.46 19.96
C PHE A 3 -13.50 10.12 19.26
N ASP A 4 -14.67 9.48 19.25
CA ASP A 4 -15.88 10.03 18.61
C ASP A 4 -16.53 11.15 19.44
N SER A 5 -16.11 11.33 20.69
CA SER A 5 -16.60 12.39 21.57
C SER A 5 -15.72 13.62 21.60
N LEU A 6 -14.58 13.63 20.89
CA LEU A 6 -13.73 14.81 20.84
C LEU A 6 -14.45 15.96 20.12
N PRO A 7 -14.34 17.21 20.63
CA PRO A 7 -14.94 18.37 19.99
C PRO A 7 -14.32 18.58 18.62
N LEU A 8 -15.16 18.89 17.63
CA LEU A 8 -14.74 19.16 16.25
C LEU A 8 -14.99 20.62 15.89
N LYS A 9 -14.20 21.11 14.95
CA LYS A 9 -14.54 22.33 14.20
C LYS A 9 -15.33 21.89 12.96
N GLU A 10 -16.47 22.51 12.73
CA GLU A 10 -17.33 22.27 11.55
C GLU A 10 -16.76 22.97 10.30
N GLU A 11 -15.44 22.86 10.07
CA GLU A 11 -14.74 23.46 8.94
C GLU A 11 -14.42 22.36 7.93
N VAL A 12 -14.93 22.50 6.71
CA VAL A 12 -14.62 21.57 5.60
C VAL A 12 -13.41 22.09 4.85
N LYS A 13 -12.34 21.30 4.83
CA LYS A 13 -11.08 21.64 4.15
C LYS A 13 -10.84 20.73 2.94
N PRO A 14 -10.16 21.24 1.89
CA PRO A 14 -9.70 20.38 0.80
C PRO A 14 -8.69 19.36 1.33
N LYS A 15 -9.00 18.07 1.16
CA LYS A 15 -8.10 16.97 1.53
C LYS A 15 -7.02 16.78 0.48
N VAL A 16 -5.77 16.62 0.93
CA VAL A 16 -4.60 16.34 0.11
C VAL A 16 -3.89 15.11 0.64
N GLY A 17 -3.93 14.04 -0.15
CA GLY A 17 -3.21 12.80 0.11
C GLY A 17 -1.71 12.95 -0.16
N VAL A 18 -0.86 12.45 0.73
CA VAL A 18 0.60 12.48 0.57
C VAL A 18 1.11 11.06 0.36
N VAL A 19 1.64 10.77 -0.82
CA VAL A 19 2.21 9.46 -1.19
C VAL A 19 3.59 9.66 -1.80
N GLY A 20 4.41 8.62 -1.89
CA GLY A 20 5.70 8.73 -2.56
C GLY A 20 6.75 7.81 -1.99
N GLU A 21 8.01 8.15 -2.26
CA GLU A 21 9.15 7.44 -1.69
C GLU A 21 9.14 7.50 -0.16
N ILE A 22 9.48 6.40 0.51
CA ILE A 22 9.27 6.24 1.95
C ILE A 22 9.96 7.32 2.80
N LEU A 23 11.21 7.67 2.51
CA LEU A 23 11.92 8.70 3.27
C LEU A 23 11.31 10.08 3.03
N VAL A 24 11.07 10.44 1.78
CA VAL A 24 10.46 11.73 1.41
C VAL A 24 9.01 11.82 1.91
N LYS A 25 8.26 10.72 1.97
CA LYS A 25 6.88 10.73 2.48
C LYS A 25 6.84 11.04 3.98
N PHE A 26 7.71 10.42 4.78
CA PHE A 26 7.59 10.44 6.25
C PHE A 26 8.57 11.36 6.98
N HIS A 27 9.68 11.77 6.37
CA HIS A 27 10.69 12.59 7.04
C HIS A 27 10.52 14.09 6.71
N PRO A 28 10.11 14.96 7.66
CA PRO A 28 9.85 16.38 7.38
C PRO A 28 11.05 17.13 6.79
N GLY A 29 12.27 16.78 7.24
CA GLY A 29 13.50 17.36 6.69
C GLY A 29 13.82 16.93 5.24
N ALA A 30 13.16 15.89 4.72
CA ALA A 30 13.34 15.43 3.34
C ALA A 30 12.28 16.01 2.39
N ASN A 31 11.17 16.53 2.92
CA ASN A 31 10.03 17.02 2.14
C ASN A 31 9.61 18.46 2.44
N ASN A 32 10.47 19.22 3.14
CA ASN A 32 10.21 20.59 3.58
C ASN A 32 8.89 20.72 4.35
N ASP A 33 8.63 19.76 5.23
CA ASP A 33 7.43 19.67 6.07
C ASP A 33 6.12 19.84 5.27
N ILE A 34 5.93 19.01 4.24
CA ILE A 34 4.76 19.10 3.37
C ILE A 34 3.43 19.06 4.12
N VAL A 35 3.36 18.32 5.23
CA VAL A 35 2.15 18.24 6.07
C VAL A 35 1.84 19.62 6.64
N GLY A 36 2.82 20.26 7.29
CA GLY A 36 2.68 21.64 7.79
C GLY A 36 2.32 22.61 6.68
N VAL A 37 2.98 22.52 5.51
CA VAL A 37 2.69 23.40 4.36
C VAL A 37 1.25 23.24 3.86
N ILE A 38 0.73 22.01 3.76
CA ILE A 38 -0.67 21.78 3.35
C ILE A 38 -1.63 22.39 4.37
N GLU A 39 -1.38 22.17 5.66
CA GLU A 39 -2.23 22.66 6.74
C GLU A 39 -2.21 24.19 6.86
N GLU A 40 -1.04 24.83 6.72
CA GLU A 40 -0.86 26.29 6.69
C GLU A 40 -1.59 26.94 5.52
N GLU A 41 -1.62 26.29 4.36
CA GLU A 41 -2.33 26.76 3.17
C GLU A 41 -3.86 26.45 3.22
N GLY A 42 -4.33 25.90 4.34
CA GLY A 42 -5.74 25.67 4.64
C GLY A 42 -6.30 24.35 4.11
N GLY A 43 -5.44 23.37 3.81
CA GLY A 43 -5.82 22.00 3.47
C GLY A 43 -5.84 21.06 4.67
N GLU A 44 -6.35 19.84 4.44
CA GLU A 44 -6.23 18.70 5.36
C GLU A 44 -5.25 17.70 4.75
N ALA A 45 -4.10 17.48 5.40
CA ALA A 45 -3.12 16.51 4.94
C ALA A 45 -3.54 15.09 5.35
N VAL A 46 -3.65 14.18 4.38
CA VAL A 46 -3.96 12.76 4.60
C VAL A 46 -2.74 11.92 4.23
N VAL A 47 -2.08 11.34 5.23
CA VAL A 47 -0.89 10.52 5.02
C VAL A 47 -1.24 9.06 5.27
N PRO A 48 -1.21 8.17 4.26
CA PRO A 48 -1.41 6.73 4.46
C PRO A 48 -0.36 6.16 5.40
N ASP A 49 -0.73 5.14 6.18
CA ASP A 49 0.12 4.68 7.26
C ASP A 49 1.38 3.91 6.82
N PHE A 50 2.35 3.83 7.72
CA PHE A 50 3.63 3.19 7.47
C PHE A 50 3.54 1.65 7.52
N VAL A 51 2.54 1.09 8.20
CA VAL A 51 2.42 -0.36 8.39
C VAL A 51 2.10 -1.04 7.07
N ASP A 52 1.34 -0.38 6.19
CA ASP A 52 1.04 -0.90 4.86
C ASP A 52 2.29 -1.06 3.99
N PHE A 53 3.31 -0.23 4.16
CA PHE A 53 4.60 -0.44 3.50
C PHE A 53 5.32 -1.71 3.98
N LEU A 54 5.23 -2.03 5.28
CA LEU A 54 5.78 -3.28 5.83
C LEU A 54 5.03 -4.51 5.31
N LEU A 55 3.69 -4.39 5.22
CA LEU A 55 2.83 -5.42 4.64
C LEU A 55 3.14 -5.62 3.16
N TYR A 56 3.33 -4.54 2.40
CA TYR A 56 3.79 -4.58 1.00
C TYR A 56 5.10 -5.36 0.85
N CYS A 57 6.12 -5.04 1.66
CA CYS A 57 7.41 -5.74 1.64
C CYS A 57 7.27 -7.26 1.88
N CYS A 58 6.31 -7.66 2.71
CA CYS A 58 5.98 -9.06 2.95
C CYS A 58 5.23 -9.69 1.77
N TYR A 59 4.24 -8.98 1.22
CA TYR A 59 3.40 -9.45 0.11
C TYR A 59 4.18 -9.56 -1.20
N ASP A 60 5.04 -8.59 -1.53
CA ASP A 60 5.83 -8.62 -2.76
C ASP A 60 6.77 -9.82 -2.80
N SER A 61 7.37 -10.16 -1.66
CA SER A 61 8.18 -11.38 -1.52
C SER A 61 7.38 -12.65 -1.80
N HIS A 62 6.07 -12.64 -1.50
CA HIS A 62 5.18 -13.75 -1.81
C HIS A 62 4.89 -13.84 -3.30
N PHE A 63 4.47 -12.72 -3.90
CA PHE A 63 4.20 -12.62 -5.34
C PHE A 63 5.41 -13.05 -6.17
N ALA A 64 6.60 -12.59 -5.79
CA ALA A 64 7.83 -12.89 -6.52
C ALA A 64 8.24 -14.38 -6.49
N ALA A 65 7.93 -15.12 -5.42
CA ALA A 65 8.17 -16.56 -5.38
C ALA A 65 7.21 -17.35 -6.28
N ASN A 66 5.97 -16.87 -6.42
CA ASN A 66 4.97 -17.52 -7.26
C ASN A 66 5.19 -17.24 -8.74
N MET A 67 5.60 -16.01 -9.10
CA MET A 67 5.74 -15.59 -10.51
C MET A 67 7.16 -15.72 -11.07
N PHE A 68 8.20 -15.51 -10.27
CA PHE A 68 9.60 -15.51 -10.73
C PHE A 68 10.40 -16.72 -10.25
N GLY A 69 9.75 -17.72 -9.65
CA GLY A 69 10.41 -18.94 -9.19
C GLY A 69 11.37 -18.75 -8.00
N MET A 70 11.25 -17.64 -7.26
CA MET A 70 12.06 -17.40 -6.07
C MET A 70 11.72 -18.37 -4.92
N SER A 71 12.56 -18.41 -3.87
CA SER A 71 12.44 -19.36 -2.76
C SER A 71 11.04 -19.39 -2.12
N LYS A 72 10.34 -20.50 -2.31
CA LYS A 72 8.99 -20.74 -1.77
C LYS A 72 8.96 -20.79 -0.24
N VAL A 73 10.06 -21.17 0.42
CA VAL A 73 10.18 -21.21 1.88
C VAL A 73 10.17 -19.81 2.48
N LYS A 74 10.98 -18.89 1.93
CA LYS A 74 11.03 -17.49 2.38
C LYS A 74 9.70 -16.77 2.11
N SER A 75 9.07 -17.05 0.97
CA SER A 75 7.73 -16.55 0.64
C SER A 75 6.66 -17.05 1.61
N PHE A 76 6.66 -18.36 1.91
CA PHE A 76 5.71 -18.94 2.86
C PHE A 76 5.85 -18.32 4.26
N ALA A 77 7.08 -18.13 4.75
CA ALA A 77 7.32 -17.50 6.04
C ALA A 77 6.81 -16.05 6.07
N LYS A 78 7.09 -15.23 5.06
CA LYS A 78 6.62 -13.83 5.05
C LYS A 78 5.10 -13.72 4.90
N HIS A 79 4.51 -14.49 4.00
CA HIS A 79 3.07 -14.42 3.75
C HIS A 79 2.24 -15.06 4.87
N SER A 80 2.63 -16.26 5.33
CA SER A 80 1.81 -17.06 6.24
C SER A 80 2.13 -16.83 7.72
N LEU A 81 3.24 -16.14 8.03
CA LEU A 81 3.60 -15.79 9.41
C LEU A 81 3.64 -14.27 9.62
N ALA A 82 4.43 -13.53 8.82
CA ALA A 82 4.64 -12.10 9.10
C ALA A 82 3.36 -11.26 8.90
N ILE A 83 2.65 -11.41 7.77
CA ILE A 83 1.41 -10.67 7.50
C ILE A 83 0.35 -10.92 8.59
N PRO A 84 0.01 -12.18 8.96
CA PRO A 84 -0.94 -12.45 10.03
C PRO A 84 -0.51 -11.88 11.39
N VAL A 85 0.79 -11.93 11.71
CA VAL A 85 1.30 -11.37 12.97
C VAL A 85 1.13 -9.84 12.98
N ILE A 86 1.55 -9.14 11.92
CA ILE A 86 1.37 -7.68 11.80
C ILE A 86 -0.12 -7.32 11.90
N ASN A 87 -0.98 -8.01 11.16
CA ASN A 87 -2.42 -7.80 11.19
C ASN A 87 -3.04 -8.09 12.57
N LYS A 88 -2.51 -9.06 13.32
CA LYS A 88 -2.95 -9.33 14.70
C LYS A 88 -2.64 -8.15 15.63
N TYR A 89 -1.47 -7.53 15.51
CA TYR A 89 -1.13 -6.33 16.27
C TYR A 89 -1.92 -5.10 15.81
N ARG A 90 -2.24 -5.00 14.51
CA ARG A 90 -3.06 -3.91 13.93
C ARG A 90 -4.55 -4.04 14.28
N LYS A 91 -5.04 -5.27 14.51
CA LYS A 91 -6.45 -5.61 14.68
C LYS A 91 -7.21 -4.75 15.71
N PRO A 92 -6.71 -4.50 16.93
CA PRO A 92 -7.44 -3.68 17.91
C PRO A 92 -7.69 -2.25 17.40
N MET A 93 -6.71 -1.66 16.73
CA MET A 93 -6.83 -0.34 16.11
C MET A 93 -7.81 -0.39 14.94
N SER A 94 -7.69 -1.36 14.03
CA SER A 94 -8.60 -1.48 12.89
C SER A 94 -10.04 -1.72 13.32
N ASP A 95 -10.29 -2.57 14.33
CA ASP A 95 -11.63 -2.82 14.86
C ASP A 95 -12.20 -1.56 15.54
N ALA A 96 -11.33 -0.76 16.19
CA ALA A 96 -11.73 0.52 16.75
C ALA A 96 -12.13 1.55 15.67
N LEU A 97 -11.33 1.67 14.62
CA LEU A 97 -11.61 2.57 13.50
C LEU A 97 -12.88 2.16 12.74
N ARG A 98 -13.11 0.86 12.52
CA ARG A 98 -14.35 0.36 11.88
C ARG A 98 -15.62 0.67 12.68
N ALA A 99 -15.52 0.74 14.00
CA ALA A 99 -16.63 1.08 14.87
C ALA A 99 -16.83 2.61 15.00
N SER A 100 -15.87 3.41 14.54
CA SER A 100 -15.98 4.87 14.54
C SER A 100 -16.95 5.33 13.45
N LYS A 101 -17.61 6.46 13.70
CA LYS A 101 -18.40 7.17 12.69
C LYS A 101 -17.58 8.20 11.91
N ARG A 102 -16.35 8.47 12.35
CA ARG A 102 -15.51 9.59 11.90
C ARG A 102 -14.26 9.14 11.15
N PHE A 103 -13.74 7.97 11.47
CA PHE A 103 -12.49 7.47 10.90
C PHE A 103 -12.72 6.22 10.08
N GLU A 104 -11.91 6.05 9.04
CA GLU A 104 -11.87 4.83 8.24
C GLU A 104 -10.76 3.91 8.74
N ALA A 105 -11.03 2.62 8.75
CA ALA A 105 -10.00 1.62 9.04
C ALA A 105 -9.20 1.36 7.76
N PRO A 106 -7.89 1.12 7.90
CA PRO A 106 -7.07 0.81 6.74
C PRO A 106 -7.48 -0.52 6.10
N GLU A 107 -7.24 -0.61 4.79
CA GLU A 107 -7.54 -1.81 4.00
C GLU A 107 -6.52 -2.92 4.25
N ASN A 108 -6.86 -4.13 3.79
CA ASN A 108 -5.91 -5.25 3.76
C ASN A 108 -4.98 -5.10 2.55
N ILE A 109 -3.71 -5.47 2.71
CA ILE A 109 -2.71 -5.36 1.64
C ILE A 109 -3.10 -6.14 0.37
N GLU A 110 -3.82 -7.26 0.51
CA GLU A 110 -4.34 -8.04 -0.61
C GLU A 110 -5.37 -7.27 -1.43
N VAL A 111 -6.21 -6.47 -0.77
CA VAL A 111 -7.20 -5.61 -1.42
C VAL A 111 -6.50 -4.45 -2.15
N ILE A 112 -5.49 -3.85 -1.53
CA ILE A 112 -4.66 -2.80 -2.15
C ILE A 112 -3.95 -3.36 -3.39
N ALA A 113 -3.38 -4.57 -3.30
CA ALA A 113 -2.75 -5.25 -4.43
C ALA A 113 -3.76 -5.54 -5.56
N GLU A 114 -4.95 -6.03 -5.23
CA GLU A 114 -6.00 -6.26 -6.23
C GLU A 114 -6.38 -4.97 -6.95
N LYS A 115 -6.58 -3.87 -6.20
CA LYS A 115 -6.87 -2.55 -6.76
C LYS A 115 -5.75 -2.07 -7.70
N ALA A 116 -4.50 -2.15 -7.27
CA ALA A 116 -3.34 -1.78 -8.09
C ALA A 116 -3.21 -2.63 -9.37
N SER A 117 -3.54 -3.93 -9.29
CA SER A 117 -3.45 -4.87 -10.41
C SER A 117 -4.33 -4.50 -11.62
N ARG A 118 -5.35 -3.65 -11.40
CA ARG A 118 -6.24 -3.16 -12.45
C ARG A 118 -5.57 -2.15 -13.38
N LEU A 119 -4.50 -1.50 -12.92
CA LEU A 119 -3.80 -0.46 -13.68
C LEU A 119 -2.41 -0.88 -14.12
N LEU A 120 -1.72 -1.69 -13.31
CA LEU A 120 -0.39 -2.19 -13.61
C LEU A 120 -0.16 -3.61 -13.10
N SER A 121 0.88 -4.26 -13.64
CA SER A 121 1.33 -5.54 -13.11
C SER A 121 1.92 -5.38 -11.71
N LEU A 122 1.57 -6.29 -10.79
CA LEU A 122 2.20 -6.43 -9.47
C LEU A 122 3.68 -6.87 -9.56
N GLY A 123 4.17 -7.21 -10.76
CA GLY A 123 5.60 -7.42 -10.99
C GLY A 123 6.44 -6.14 -10.95
N ASN A 124 5.81 -4.96 -11.00
CA ASN A 124 6.50 -3.69 -10.78
C ASN A 124 6.79 -3.53 -9.28
N LYS A 125 7.98 -3.97 -8.86
CA LYS A 125 8.38 -4.07 -7.45
C LYS A 125 9.61 -3.23 -7.07
N MET A 126 10.16 -2.48 -8.02
CA MET A 126 11.31 -1.61 -7.77
C MET A 126 10.85 -0.38 -6.96
N GLY A 127 11.64 0.04 -5.98
CA GLY A 127 11.23 1.07 -5.01
C GLY A 127 9.97 0.64 -4.26
N GLU A 128 8.98 1.54 -4.23
CA GLU A 128 7.64 1.31 -3.69
C GLU A 128 6.79 0.43 -4.62
N GLY A 129 7.23 0.24 -5.87
CA GLY A 129 6.59 -0.66 -6.82
C GLY A 129 5.11 -0.33 -7.06
N TRP A 130 4.30 -1.38 -7.12
CA TRP A 130 2.85 -1.29 -7.32
C TRP A 130 2.11 -0.71 -6.12
N PHE A 131 2.72 -0.76 -4.93
CA PHE A 131 2.10 -0.29 -3.70
C PHE A 131 1.82 1.20 -3.76
N LEU A 132 2.71 1.99 -4.36
CA LEU A 132 2.49 3.42 -4.52
C LEU A 132 1.22 3.75 -5.32
N THR A 133 0.95 3.01 -6.41
CA THR A 133 -0.30 3.14 -7.14
C THR A 133 -1.49 2.68 -6.31
N GLY A 134 -1.30 1.61 -5.52
CA GLY A 134 -2.29 1.12 -4.57
C GLY A 134 -2.70 2.17 -3.55
N GLU A 135 -1.75 2.85 -2.91
CA GLU A 135 -2.00 3.94 -1.96
C GLU A 135 -2.76 5.10 -2.62
N MET A 136 -2.40 5.45 -3.86
CA MET A 136 -3.16 6.45 -4.61
C MET A 136 -4.61 6.03 -4.84
N ILE A 137 -4.86 4.76 -5.17
CA ILE A 137 -6.23 4.26 -5.35
C ILE A 137 -6.99 4.24 -4.02
N GLU A 138 -6.33 3.87 -2.91
CA GLU A 138 -6.93 3.87 -1.57
C GLU A 138 -7.37 5.28 -1.17
N LEU A 139 -6.51 6.28 -1.35
CA LEU A 139 -6.86 7.69 -1.10
C LEU A 139 -8.05 8.15 -1.95
N LEU A 140 -8.07 7.77 -3.23
CA LEU A 140 -9.19 8.12 -4.12
C LEU A 140 -10.50 7.42 -3.72
N ASP A 141 -10.43 6.18 -3.23
CA ASP A 141 -11.59 5.46 -2.71
C ASP A 141 -12.11 6.06 -1.39
N SER A 142 -11.22 6.68 -0.60
CA SER A 142 -11.51 7.38 0.67
C SER A 142 -11.83 8.87 0.50
N ASP A 143 -12.29 9.29 -0.69
CA ASP A 143 -12.69 10.67 -1.00
C ASP A 143 -11.58 11.71 -0.75
N VAL A 144 -10.33 11.34 -1.07
CA VAL A 144 -9.17 12.23 -1.11
C VAL A 144 -8.74 12.42 -2.56
N PRO A 145 -9.43 13.29 -3.34
CA PRO A 145 -9.20 13.43 -4.77
C PRO A 145 -7.88 14.11 -5.11
N ASN A 146 -7.32 14.92 -4.21
CA ASN A 146 -6.07 15.64 -4.44
C ASN A 146 -4.90 14.84 -3.88
N ILE A 147 -3.88 14.56 -4.68
CA ILE A 147 -2.75 13.72 -4.26
C ILE A 147 -1.42 14.37 -4.65
N ALA A 148 -0.57 14.58 -3.64
CA ALA A 148 0.82 14.97 -3.79
C ALA A 148 1.68 13.70 -3.80
N CYS A 149 2.21 13.35 -4.98
CA CYS A 149 3.12 12.23 -5.16
C CYS A 149 4.57 12.73 -5.08
N LEU A 150 5.23 12.46 -3.96
CA LEU A 150 6.57 12.93 -3.65
C LEU A 150 7.62 11.97 -4.21
N GLN A 151 8.71 12.52 -4.73
CA GLN A 151 9.82 11.71 -5.21
C GLN A 151 11.16 12.42 -5.10
N PRO A 152 12.25 11.66 -4.90
CA PRO A 152 13.59 12.12 -5.21
C PRO A 152 13.72 12.45 -6.70
N PHE A 153 14.65 13.34 -7.05
CA PHE A 153 14.94 13.63 -8.45
C PHE A 153 15.34 12.35 -9.21
N ALA A 154 14.80 12.21 -10.43
CA ALA A 154 15.06 11.09 -11.32
C ALA A 154 14.74 9.69 -10.73
N CYS A 155 13.81 9.58 -9.78
CA CYS A 155 13.33 8.29 -9.28
C CYS A 155 12.55 7.53 -10.37
N LEU A 156 13.27 6.72 -11.14
CA LEU A 156 12.71 5.90 -12.23
C LEU A 156 11.54 5.01 -11.79
N PRO A 157 11.59 4.32 -10.62
CA PRO A 157 10.44 3.55 -10.16
C PRO A 157 9.18 4.40 -10.03
N ASN A 158 9.28 5.57 -9.38
CA ASN A 158 8.14 6.48 -9.24
C ASN A 158 7.68 7.09 -10.58
N HIS A 159 8.60 7.30 -11.52
CA HIS A 159 8.21 7.73 -12.87
C HIS A 159 7.28 6.70 -13.54
N ILE A 160 7.47 5.42 -13.28
CA ILE A 160 6.66 4.33 -13.85
C ILE A 160 5.37 4.14 -13.05
N THR A 161 5.47 3.87 -11.74
CA THR A 161 4.33 3.44 -10.91
C THR A 161 3.59 4.61 -10.25
N GLY A 162 4.22 5.77 -10.14
CA GLY A 162 3.59 7.01 -9.69
C GLY A 162 3.11 7.86 -10.86
N ARG A 163 4.03 8.66 -11.41
CA ARG A 163 3.74 9.64 -12.48
C ARG A 163 3.13 8.98 -13.72
N GLY A 164 3.65 7.83 -14.13
CA GLY A 164 3.17 7.08 -15.30
C GLY A 164 1.73 6.60 -15.16
N MET A 165 1.27 6.39 -13.93
CA MET A 165 -0.08 5.89 -13.65
C MET A 165 -1.13 7.01 -13.58
N ILE A 166 -0.75 8.28 -13.46
CA ILE A 166 -1.68 9.43 -13.31
C ILE A 166 -2.75 9.44 -14.40
N LYS A 167 -2.38 9.24 -15.67
CA LYS A 167 -3.37 9.23 -16.78
C LYS A 167 -4.39 8.10 -16.64
N GLY A 168 -3.94 6.95 -16.17
CA GLY A 168 -4.80 5.80 -15.92
C GLY A 168 -5.72 6.02 -14.73
N LEU A 169 -5.18 6.55 -13.63
CA LEU A 169 -5.95 6.95 -12.45
C LEU A 169 -7.03 7.97 -12.79
N LYS A 170 -6.71 9.03 -13.54
CA LYS A 170 -7.70 10.03 -13.98
C LYS A 170 -8.81 9.48 -14.88
N LYS A 171 -8.58 8.38 -15.60
CA LYS A 171 -9.64 7.71 -16.37
C LYS A 171 -10.59 6.94 -15.46
N MET A 172 -10.08 6.34 -14.39
CA MET A 172 -10.90 5.60 -13.42
C MET A 172 -11.58 6.53 -12.39
N TYR A 173 -10.91 7.64 -12.07
CA TYR A 173 -11.33 8.64 -11.08
C TYR A 173 -11.26 10.04 -11.73
N PRO A 174 -12.32 10.48 -12.42
CA PRO A 174 -12.32 11.76 -13.14
C PRO A 174 -12.10 12.99 -12.24
N MET A 175 -12.42 12.88 -10.95
CA MET A 175 -12.18 13.92 -9.95
C MET A 175 -10.70 14.05 -9.52
N ALA A 176 -9.85 13.07 -9.85
CA ALA A 176 -8.50 12.99 -9.33
C ALA A 176 -7.60 14.15 -9.79
N ASN A 177 -7.06 14.88 -8.81
CA ASN A 177 -6.12 15.97 -8.98
C ASN A 177 -4.75 15.54 -8.41
N ILE A 178 -4.01 14.77 -9.19
CA ILE A 178 -2.72 14.20 -8.80
C ILE A 178 -1.59 15.03 -9.40
N MET A 179 -0.61 15.41 -8.57
CA MET A 179 0.64 16.01 -9.05
C MET A 179 1.85 15.35 -8.43
N SER A 180 2.91 15.28 -9.23
CA SER A 180 4.22 14.85 -8.77
C SER A 180 5.04 16.04 -8.27
N ILE A 181 5.70 15.89 -7.12
CA ILE A 181 6.56 16.91 -6.52
C ILE A 181 7.95 16.33 -6.31
N ASP A 182 8.94 17.00 -6.88
CA ASP A 182 10.33 16.53 -6.88
C ASP A 182 11.09 17.22 -5.73
N TYR A 183 11.58 16.40 -4.80
CA TYR A 183 12.41 16.81 -3.67
C TYR A 183 13.86 16.44 -3.94
N ASP A 184 14.68 17.47 -4.12
CA ASP A 184 16.09 17.35 -4.42
C ASP A 184 16.82 18.61 -3.98
N ALA A 185 18.11 18.48 -3.65
CA ALA A 185 18.94 19.59 -3.21
C ALA A 185 19.08 20.69 -4.29
N GLY A 186 18.98 20.33 -5.58
CA GLY A 186 19.02 21.26 -6.70
C GLY A 186 17.67 21.88 -7.07
N SER A 187 16.56 21.39 -6.50
CA SER A 187 15.21 21.91 -6.76
C SER A 187 14.86 22.99 -5.73
N SER A 188 14.40 24.16 -6.19
CA SER A 188 13.99 25.24 -5.29
C SER A 188 12.76 24.84 -4.46
N SER A 189 12.79 25.08 -3.16
CA SER A 189 11.63 24.95 -2.26
C SER A 189 10.43 25.78 -2.74
N VAL A 190 10.68 26.90 -3.42
CA VAL A 190 9.64 27.74 -4.03
C VAL A 190 8.86 26.98 -5.10
N ASN A 191 9.52 26.16 -5.91
CA ASN A 191 8.85 25.35 -6.94
C ASN A 191 7.92 24.30 -6.31
N GLN A 192 8.35 23.68 -5.21
CA GLN A 192 7.54 22.71 -4.45
C GLN A 192 6.31 23.40 -3.84
N LEU A 193 6.51 24.54 -3.18
CA LEU A 193 5.44 25.33 -2.58
C LEU A 193 4.42 25.80 -3.64
N ASN A 194 4.87 26.29 -4.79
CA ASN A 194 3.98 26.75 -5.86
C ASN A 194 3.11 25.62 -6.40
N ARG A 195 3.64 24.40 -6.48
CA ARG A 195 2.86 23.21 -6.88
C ARG A 195 1.77 22.91 -5.86
N ILE A 196 2.11 22.89 -4.56
CA ILE A 196 1.14 22.66 -3.48
C ILE A 196 0.05 23.73 -3.49
N LYS A 197 0.42 25.02 -3.63
CA LYS A 197 -0.53 26.14 -3.75
C LYS A 197 -1.47 25.99 -4.94
N LEU A 198 -0.94 25.60 -6.10
CA LEU A 198 -1.75 25.33 -7.27
C LEU A 198 -2.70 24.15 -7.04
N MET A 199 -2.24 23.08 -6.38
CA MET A 199 -3.10 21.96 -6.00
C MET A 199 -4.28 22.43 -5.18
N LEU A 200 -4.00 23.16 -4.10
CA LEU A 200 -4.98 23.60 -3.14
C LEU A 200 -5.95 24.62 -3.74
N SER A 201 -5.49 25.48 -4.64
CA SER A 201 -6.36 26.38 -5.40
C SER A 201 -7.39 25.61 -6.23
N ILE A 202 -6.94 24.57 -6.94
CA ILE A 202 -7.84 23.67 -7.70
C ILE A 202 -8.77 22.92 -6.74
N ALA A 203 -8.25 22.40 -5.63
CA ALA A 203 -9.00 21.64 -4.64
C ALA A 203 -10.11 22.48 -3.98
N LYS A 204 -9.82 23.74 -3.63
CA LYS A 204 -10.80 24.69 -3.07
C LYS A 204 -11.94 24.94 -4.07
N LYS A 205 -11.62 25.16 -5.35
CA LYS A 205 -12.63 25.34 -6.40
C LYS A 205 -13.48 24.08 -6.62
N GLN A 206 -12.87 22.89 -6.56
CA GLN A 206 -13.60 21.62 -6.65
C GLN A 206 -14.57 21.47 -5.46
N LEU A 207 -14.12 21.80 -4.25
CA LEU A 207 -14.94 21.76 -3.04
C LEU A 207 -16.12 22.74 -3.11
N GLU A 208 -15.89 23.98 -3.56
CA GLU A 208 -16.96 24.97 -3.78
C GLU A 208 -18.02 24.45 -4.76
N THR A 209 -17.60 23.81 -5.85
CA THR A 209 -18.52 23.25 -6.86
C THR A 209 -19.39 22.12 -6.29
N MET A 210 -18.89 21.37 -5.31
CA MET A 210 -19.65 20.30 -4.63
C MET A 210 -20.63 20.82 -3.57
N VAL A 211 -20.44 22.05 -3.08
CA VAL A 211 -21.25 22.66 -2.00
C VAL A 211 -22.39 23.54 -2.57
N MET A 212 -22.42 23.82 -3.87
CA MET A 212 -23.53 24.56 -4.52
C MET A 212 -24.84 23.74 -4.57
N PRO A 213 -26.02 24.37 -4.38
CA PRO A 213 -27.31 23.66 -4.38
C PRO A 213 -27.61 23.00 -5.73
N GLU A 214 -28.26 21.83 -5.69
CA GLU A 214 -28.55 20.89 -6.79
C GLU A 214 -29.29 21.47 -8.02
N SER A 215 -29.67 22.74 -8.05
CA SER A 215 -30.51 23.29 -9.11
C SER A 215 -29.82 23.55 -10.46
N GLU A 216 -28.49 23.41 -10.58
CA GLU A 216 -27.80 23.69 -11.87
C GLU A 216 -26.72 22.68 -12.33
N VAL A 217 -26.57 21.51 -11.69
CA VAL A 217 -25.50 20.57 -12.05
C VAL A 217 -26.04 19.28 -12.66
N ILE A 218 -26.20 19.25 -13.99
CA ILE A 218 -26.30 17.99 -14.74
C ILE A 218 -24.89 17.43 -14.89
N VAL A 219 -24.37 16.78 -13.86
CA VAL A 219 -23.19 15.91 -13.97
C VAL A 219 -23.67 14.48 -13.84
N LYS A 220 -23.50 13.68 -14.90
CA LYS A 220 -23.70 12.23 -14.86
C LYS A 220 -22.73 11.64 -13.84
N LYS A 221 -23.22 11.34 -12.64
CA LYS A 221 -22.53 10.52 -11.62
C LYS A 221 -22.54 9.05 -12.06
N GLU A 222 -21.67 8.69 -13.00
CA GLU A 222 -21.23 7.30 -13.15
C GLU A 222 -19.84 7.16 -12.51
N GLY A 223 -19.79 7.35 -11.19
CA GLY A 223 -18.61 7.06 -10.38
C GLY A 223 -18.58 5.58 -10.04
N PHE A 224 -17.42 4.93 -10.18
CA PHE A 224 -17.22 3.55 -9.77
C PHE A 224 -17.35 3.43 -8.24
N HIS A 225 -18.30 2.61 -7.75
CA HIS A 225 -18.48 2.29 -6.33
C HIS A 225 -17.98 0.86 -6.06
N PRO A 226 -16.82 0.68 -5.41
CA PRO A 226 -16.15 -0.62 -5.36
C PRO A 226 -16.74 -1.60 -4.34
N LYS A 227 -17.43 -1.11 -3.30
CA LYS A 227 -17.76 -1.91 -2.10
C LYS A 227 -18.60 -3.16 -2.39
N GLU A 228 -19.42 -3.15 -3.44
CA GLU A 228 -20.35 -4.24 -3.76
C GLU A 228 -19.74 -5.36 -4.64
N LYS A 229 -18.64 -5.10 -5.36
CA LYS A 229 -18.00 -6.10 -6.25
C LYS A 229 -16.80 -6.84 -5.64
N ILE A 230 -16.29 -6.37 -4.50
CA ILE A 230 -15.01 -6.82 -3.91
C ILE A 230 -15.16 -8.10 -3.05
N VAL A 231 -16.35 -8.35 -2.48
CA VAL A 231 -16.55 -9.47 -1.54
C VAL A 231 -16.44 -10.84 -2.23
N ASP A 232 -16.90 -10.96 -3.48
CA ASP A 232 -16.95 -12.24 -4.21
C ASP A 232 -15.62 -12.68 -4.83
N THR A 233 -14.68 -11.75 -5.06
CA THR A 233 -13.37 -12.08 -5.64
C THR A 233 -12.35 -12.41 -4.55
N ALA A 234 -12.36 -11.70 -3.42
CA ALA A 234 -11.55 -12.04 -2.25
C ALA A 234 -11.89 -13.43 -1.67
N LYS A 235 -13.16 -13.85 -1.80
CA LYS A 235 -13.60 -15.22 -1.47
C LYS A 235 -13.00 -16.24 -2.46
N ARG A 236 -13.07 -15.96 -3.76
CA ARG A 236 -12.46 -16.81 -4.81
C ARG A 236 -10.94 -16.92 -4.72
N VAL A 237 -10.21 -15.90 -4.32
CA VAL A 237 -8.74 -15.96 -4.13
C VAL A 237 -8.36 -16.79 -2.90
N ARG A 238 -9.13 -16.66 -1.81
CA ARG A 238 -9.02 -17.50 -0.62
C ARG A 238 -9.33 -18.97 -0.91
N ASP A 239 -10.34 -19.22 -1.73
CA ASP A 239 -10.82 -20.56 -2.09
C ASP A 239 -10.01 -21.20 -3.24
N SER A 240 -9.27 -20.41 -4.03
CA SER A 240 -8.34 -20.89 -5.07
C SER A 240 -6.91 -21.09 -4.57
N ALA A 241 -6.61 -20.70 -3.32
CA ALA A 241 -5.41 -21.14 -2.63
C ALA A 241 -5.48 -22.67 -2.48
N PRO A 242 -4.46 -23.44 -2.91
CA PRO A 242 -4.51 -24.90 -2.92
C PRO A 242 -4.26 -25.45 -1.50
N ILE A 243 -5.22 -25.25 -0.60
CA ILE A 243 -5.16 -25.68 0.81
C ILE A 243 -5.11 -27.22 0.89
N GLU A 244 -5.83 -27.94 0.02
CA GLU A 244 -5.82 -29.42 -0.02
C GLU A 244 -4.49 -30.00 -0.52
N LYS A 245 -3.83 -29.37 -1.50
CA LYS A 245 -2.50 -29.81 -1.95
C LYS A 245 -1.43 -29.52 -0.90
N LEU A 246 -1.62 -28.52 -0.04
CA LEU A 246 -0.73 -28.22 1.08
C LEU A 246 -0.80 -29.33 2.15
N GLY A 247 -2.00 -29.79 2.52
CA GLY A 247 -2.17 -30.87 3.50
C GLY A 247 -1.50 -32.19 3.09
N SER A 248 -1.69 -32.61 1.83
CA SER A 248 -1.06 -33.83 1.31
C SER A 248 0.44 -33.72 1.07
N THR A 249 0.96 -32.50 0.86
CA THR A 249 2.41 -32.25 0.71
C THR A 249 3.10 -32.16 2.07
N VAL A 250 2.47 -31.54 3.06
CA VAL A 250 2.96 -31.48 4.45
C VAL A 250 2.92 -32.87 5.10
N LYS A 251 1.89 -33.68 4.83
CA LYS A 251 1.81 -35.06 5.32
C LYS A 251 2.92 -35.95 4.72
N ARG A 252 3.16 -35.87 3.40
CA ARG A 252 4.28 -36.54 2.73
C ARG A 252 5.66 -36.08 3.24
N ALA A 253 5.83 -34.78 3.52
CA ALA A 253 7.08 -34.25 4.06
C ALA A 253 7.32 -34.71 5.52
N ARG A 254 6.26 -34.95 6.30
CA ARG A 254 6.34 -35.49 7.66
C ARG A 254 6.64 -36.98 7.69
N GLU A 255 6.09 -37.74 6.74
CA GLU A 255 6.31 -39.20 6.60
C GLU A 255 7.68 -39.53 6.00
N ALA A 256 8.30 -38.62 5.25
CA ALA A 256 9.59 -38.83 4.59
C ALA A 256 10.83 -38.73 5.51
N ASP A 257 10.66 -38.46 6.82
CA ASP A 257 11.71 -38.24 7.84
C ASP A 257 13.09 -37.77 7.29
N PRO A 258 13.13 -36.59 6.64
CA PRO A 258 14.37 -36.11 6.03
C PRO A 258 15.45 -35.78 7.07
N VAL A 259 15.06 -35.53 8.33
CA VAL A 259 15.98 -35.19 9.42
C VAL A 259 16.68 -36.44 9.95
N GLY A 260 15.97 -37.56 10.12
CA GLY A 260 16.58 -38.84 10.48
C GLY A 260 17.53 -39.36 9.40
N HIS A 261 17.19 -39.16 8.13
CA HIS A 261 18.02 -39.60 7.01
C HIS A 261 19.31 -38.79 6.85
N ILE A 262 19.27 -37.48 7.15
CA ILE A 262 20.44 -36.61 7.18
C ILE A 262 21.29 -36.89 8.43
N ALA A 263 20.68 -37.11 9.60
CA ALA A 263 21.40 -37.50 10.81
C ALA A 263 22.14 -38.84 10.65
N GLY A 264 21.53 -39.83 9.97
CA GLY A 264 22.17 -41.10 9.64
C GLY A 264 23.36 -40.96 8.69
N LYS A 265 23.26 -40.09 7.67
CA LYS A 265 24.39 -39.80 6.76
C LYS A 265 25.54 -39.07 7.45
N VAL A 266 25.24 -38.13 8.34
CA VAL A 266 26.26 -37.39 9.10
C VAL A 266 26.97 -38.34 10.08
N LYS A 267 26.24 -39.27 10.71
CA LYS A 267 26.82 -40.27 11.62
C LYS A 267 27.70 -41.29 10.89
N ALA A 268 27.26 -41.77 9.73
CA ALA A 268 28.05 -42.68 8.88
C ALA A 268 29.33 -42.01 8.33
N SER A 269 29.26 -40.73 7.99
CA SER A 269 30.43 -39.96 7.53
C SER A 269 31.45 -39.73 8.65
N ALA A 270 30.96 -39.48 9.88
CA ALA A 270 31.82 -39.30 11.06
C ALA A 270 32.49 -40.61 11.53
N GLU A 271 31.85 -41.77 11.31
CA GLU A 271 32.47 -43.08 11.59
C GLU A 271 33.53 -43.45 10.53
N SER A 272 33.35 -43.08 9.26
CA SER A 272 34.36 -43.30 8.22
C SER A 272 35.63 -42.46 8.39
N GLU A 273 35.53 -41.25 8.95
CA GLU A 273 36.68 -40.38 9.22
C GLU A 273 37.50 -40.83 10.44
N LYS A 274 36.88 -41.50 11.43
CA LYS A 274 37.61 -42.08 12.58
C LYS A 274 38.44 -43.31 12.22
N VAL A 275 38.02 -44.09 11.21
CA VAL A 275 38.77 -45.29 10.78
C VAL A 275 40.03 -44.94 9.96
N GLN A 276 40.08 -43.76 9.32
CA GLN A 276 41.24 -43.32 8.54
C GLN A 276 42.32 -42.58 9.36
N THR A 277 42.07 -42.31 10.64
CA THR A 277 43.01 -41.58 11.51
C THR A 277 43.78 -42.47 12.50
N GLU A 278 43.53 -43.78 12.51
CA GLU A 278 44.22 -44.77 13.36
C GLU A 278 45.00 -45.84 12.57
N SER A 279 45.45 -45.55 11.34
CA SER A 279 46.33 -46.43 10.53
C SER A 279 47.66 -45.78 10.17
#